data_AF-A0A7W1Z760-F1
#
_entry.id   AF-A0A7W1Z760-F1
#
_cell.length_a   1.000
_cell.length_b   1.000
_cell.length_c   1.000
_cell.angle_alpha   90.00
_cell.angle_beta   90.00
_cell.angle_gamma   90.00
#
_symmetry.space_group_name_H-M   'P 1'
#
loop_
_entity.id
_entity.type
_entity.pdbx_description
1 polymer ?
#
loop_
_entity_poly.entity_id
_entity_poly.type
_entity_poly.pdbx_seq_one_letter_code
_entity_poly.pdbx_strand_id
1 'polypeptide(L)'
;MKHLLLYIFLLICPPLFSQAPSVIWENSIGGLTDDYGYFLEGTADGGYIVVGSSTSADADMPGNFGNYDVLLTKLDNTGSIVWTKNIGGSDLEEGYNVHQTVDGGYLIT
;
A
#
# COMPACT_ATOMS: atom_id res chain seq x y z
N MET A 1 -8.72 38.62 -44.44
CA MET A 1 -7.87 38.55 -43.23
C MET A 1 -8.58 38.02 -41.98
N LYS A 2 -9.91 38.15 -41.82
CA LYS A 2 -10.65 37.60 -40.65
C LYS A 2 -10.66 36.06 -40.57
N HIS A 3 -10.71 35.36 -41.70
CA HIS A 3 -10.65 33.89 -41.73
C HIS A 3 -9.25 33.33 -41.51
N LEU A 4 -8.19 34.12 -41.76
CA LEU A 4 -6.79 33.68 -41.58
C LEU A 4 -6.43 33.56 -40.09
N LEU A 5 -6.98 34.42 -39.23
CA LEU A 5 -6.81 34.32 -37.77
C LEU A 5 -7.51 33.09 -37.16
N LEU A 6 -8.61 32.62 -37.76
CA LEU A 6 -9.38 31.49 -37.23
C LEU A 6 -8.65 30.15 -37.41
N TYR A 7 -7.91 29.98 -38.50
CA TYR A 7 -7.12 28.77 -38.76
C TYR A 7 -5.84 28.69 -37.90
N ILE A 8 -5.26 29.84 -37.53
CA ILE A 8 -4.08 29.88 -36.66
C ILE A 8 -4.47 29.50 -35.22
N PHE A 9 -5.69 29.81 -34.79
CA PHE A 9 -6.21 29.43 -33.47
C PHE A 9 -6.46 27.92 -33.33
N LEU A 10 -6.80 27.23 -34.42
CA LEU A 10 -7.01 25.77 -34.44
C LEU A 10 -5.70 24.95 -34.43
N LEU A 11 -4.56 25.58 -34.73
CA LEU A 11 -3.24 24.93 -34.75
C LEU A 11 -2.48 24.99 -33.41
N ILE A 12 -3.03 25.68 -32.39
CA ILE A 12 -2.36 25.91 -31.09
C ILE A 12 -3.07 25.17 -29.94
N CYS A 13 -4.14 24.41 -30.22
CA CYS A 13 -4.75 23.54 -29.23
C CYS A 13 -4.11 22.14 -29.34
N PRO A 14 -3.09 21.80 -28.54
CA PRO A 14 -2.64 20.42 -28.51
C PRO A 14 -3.82 19.55 -28.07
N PRO A 15 -4.00 18.36 -28.67
CA PRO A 15 -5.00 17.42 -28.17
C PRO A 15 -4.74 17.18 -26.67
N LEU A 16 -5.68 17.61 -25.83
CA LEU A 16 -5.72 17.27 -24.42
C LEU A 16 -6.07 15.78 -24.33
N PHE A 17 -5.06 14.93 -24.42
CA PHE A 17 -5.19 13.56 -23.98
C PHE A 17 -5.31 13.58 -22.45
N SER A 18 -6.23 12.78 -21.90
CA SER A 18 -6.19 12.50 -20.45
C SER A 18 -4.81 11.95 -20.12
N GLN A 19 -4.10 12.58 -19.19
CA GLN A 19 -2.88 11.98 -18.66
C GLN A 19 -3.30 10.71 -17.90
N ALA A 20 -2.51 9.64 -18.01
CA ALA A 20 -2.71 8.49 -17.14
C ALA A 20 -2.55 8.96 -15.69
N PRO A 21 -3.33 8.43 -14.72
CA PRO A 21 -3.14 8.74 -13.32
C PRO A 21 -1.67 8.55 -12.94
N SER A 22 -1.04 9.58 -12.37
CA SER A 22 0.33 9.49 -11.87
C SER A 22 0.33 8.73 -10.54
N VAL A 23 1.23 7.76 -10.40
CA VAL A 23 1.52 7.15 -9.10
C VAL A 23 2.04 8.25 -8.17
N ILE A 24 1.37 8.47 -7.04
CA ILE A 24 1.77 9.49 -6.05
C ILE A 24 2.98 9.00 -5.25
N TRP A 25 2.95 7.73 -4.84
CA TRP A 25 4.04 7.02 -4.19
C TRP A 25 3.90 5.52 -4.43
N GLU A 26 5.01 4.80 -4.30
CA GLU A 26 5.07 3.35 -4.29
C GLU A 26 6.03 2.89 -3.18
N ASN A 27 5.73 1.74 -2.56
CA ASN A 27 6.60 1.12 -1.58
C ASN A 27 6.50 -0.40 -1.68
N SER A 28 7.59 -1.09 -1.41
CA SER A 28 7.69 -2.55 -1.37
C SER A 28 7.97 -2.97 0.06
N ILE A 29 7.15 -3.88 0.60
CA ILE A 29 7.25 -4.36 1.98
C ILE A 29 7.46 -5.86 1.91
N GLY A 30 8.55 -6.36 2.48
CA GLY A 30 8.90 -7.79 2.43
C GLY A 30 10.37 -8.06 2.77
N GLY A 31 10.78 -9.30 2.61
CA GLY A 31 12.15 -9.78 2.76
C GLY A 31 12.60 -10.66 1.59
N LEU A 32 13.52 -11.58 1.86
CA LEU A 32 14.12 -12.44 0.84
C LEU A 32 13.29 -13.68 0.49
N THR A 33 12.25 -14.01 1.27
CA THR A 33 11.41 -15.19 1.06
C THR A 33 9.98 -14.80 0.67
N ASP A 34 9.00 -15.66 0.92
CA ASP A 34 7.64 -15.44 0.45
C ASP A 34 6.89 -14.46 1.36
N ASP A 35 6.38 -13.39 0.74
CA ASP A 35 5.58 -12.34 1.37
C ASP A 35 4.31 -12.07 0.55
N TYR A 36 3.16 -12.05 1.21
CA TYR A 36 1.87 -11.81 0.57
C TYR A 36 1.13 -10.69 1.29
N GLY A 37 0.74 -9.64 0.57
CA GLY A 37 -0.20 -8.64 1.06
C GLY A 37 -1.63 -8.97 0.61
N TYR A 38 -2.57 -9.05 1.54
CA TYR A 38 -3.95 -9.46 1.25
C TYR A 38 -4.96 -8.32 1.32
N PHE A 39 -4.80 -7.40 2.28
CA PHE A 39 -5.76 -6.31 2.46
C PHE A 39 -5.08 -5.04 2.99
N LEU A 40 -5.66 -3.90 2.62
CA LEU A 40 -5.21 -2.57 3.03
C LEU A 40 -6.42 -1.71 3.38
N GLU A 41 -6.36 -1.04 4.52
CA GLU A 41 -7.37 -0.08 4.97
C GLU A 41 -6.72 1.29 5.28
N GLY A 42 -7.42 2.38 4.96
CA GLY A 42 -7.02 3.72 5.40
C GLY A 42 -7.35 3.91 6.88
N THR A 43 -6.42 4.48 7.65
CA THR A 43 -6.58 4.65 9.10
C THR A 43 -7.03 6.07 9.46
N ALA A 44 -7.62 6.24 10.65
CA ALA A 44 -8.17 7.51 11.13
C ALA A 44 -7.13 8.65 11.24
N ASP A 45 -5.85 8.31 11.34
CA ASP A 45 -4.71 9.26 11.33
C ASP A 45 -4.28 9.70 9.92
N GLY A 46 -4.96 9.23 8.88
CA GLY A 46 -4.66 9.54 7.47
C GLY A 46 -3.57 8.67 6.84
N GLY A 47 -3.04 7.69 7.57
CA GLY A 47 -2.16 6.67 7.01
C GLY A 47 -2.91 5.43 6.52
N TYR A 48 -2.21 4.29 6.50
CA TYR A 48 -2.75 3.02 6.04
C TYR A 48 -2.33 1.88 6.97
N ILE A 49 -3.13 0.83 7.02
CA ILE A 49 -2.79 -0.44 7.67
C ILE A 49 -2.88 -1.55 6.63
N VAL A 50 -1.86 -2.39 6.55
CA VAL A 50 -1.76 -3.51 5.62
C VAL A 50 -1.68 -4.80 6.42
N VAL A 51 -2.40 -5.82 5.97
CA VAL A 51 -2.29 -7.18 6.51
C VAL A 51 -1.89 -8.16 5.41
N GLY A 52 -1.09 -9.14 5.81
CA GLY A 52 -0.49 -10.12 4.94
C GLY A 52 0.01 -11.35 5.70
N SER A 53 0.72 -12.21 4.99
CA SER A 53 1.48 -13.32 5.57
C SER A 53 2.91 -13.32 5.06
N SER A 54 3.86 -13.71 5.90
CA SER A 54 5.28 -13.70 5.56
C SER A 54 6.02 -14.89 6.17
N THR A 55 6.95 -15.45 5.40
CA THR A 55 7.99 -16.39 5.89
C THR A 55 9.32 -15.68 6.15
N SER A 56 9.41 -14.39 5.84
CA SER A 56 10.63 -13.61 5.87
C SER A 56 11.00 -13.21 7.30
N ALA A 57 12.29 -13.24 7.61
CA ALA A 57 12.84 -12.85 8.92
C ALA A 57 13.88 -11.73 8.81
N ASP A 58 13.84 -10.97 7.71
CA ASP A 58 14.81 -9.96 7.33
C ASP A 58 14.14 -8.69 6.75
N ALA A 59 14.97 -7.70 6.42
CA ALA A 59 14.57 -6.41 5.86
C ALA A 59 13.52 -5.68 6.71
N ASP A 60 12.28 -5.61 6.22
CA ASP A 60 11.17 -4.90 6.86
C ASP A 60 10.43 -5.76 7.92
N MET A 61 10.83 -7.03 8.06
CA MET A 61 10.21 -7.96 9.00
C MET A 61 10.95 -7.97 10.35
N PRO A 62 10.23 -7.92 11.48
CA PRO A 62 10.85 -8.02 12.81
C PRO A 62 11.37 -9.42 13.14
N GLY A 63 11.08 -10.42 12.30
CA GLY A 63 11.42 -11.83 12.46
C GLY A 63 10.31 -12.71 11.88
N ASN A 64 10.51 -14.03 11.94
CA ASN A 64 9.52 -15.06 11.66
C ASN A 64 9.63 -16.15 12.75
N PHE A 65 8.52 -16.72 13.18
CA PHE A 65 8.45 -17.65 14.30
C PHE A 65 8.26 -19.12 13.88
N GLY A 66 8.22 -19.42 12.59
CA GLY A 66 8.03 -20.78 12.07
C GLY A 66 7.71 -20.82 10.58
N ASN A 67 6.44 -21.06 10.26
CA ASN A 67 5.94 -21.01 8.88
C ASN A 67 5.45 -19.59 8.58
N TYR A 68 4.52 -19.41 7.65
CA TYR A 68 3.86 -18.11 7.45
C TYR A 68 3.31 -17.56 8.76
N ASP A 69 3.73 -16.35 9.12
CA ASP A 69 3.12 -15.57 10.19
C ASP A 69 2.26 -14.44 9.61
N VAL A 70 1.28 -13.97 10.37
CA VAL A 70 0.53 -12.76 10.02
C VAL A 70 1.43 -11.55 10.14
N LEU A 71 1.50 -10.78 9.06
CA LEU A 71 2.18 -9.49 9.03
C LEU A 71 1.17 -8.36 9.08
N LEU A 72 1.30 -7.47 10.06
CA LEU A 72 0.52 -6.24 10.18
C LEU A 72 1.45 -5.03 10.09
N THR A 73 1.32 -4.23 9.04
CA THR A 73 2.22 -3.10 8.76
C THR A 73 1.45 -1.79 8.68
N LYS A 74 1.80 -0.83 9.54
CA LYS A 74 1.26 0.53 9.51
C LYS A 74 2.14 1.41 8.65
N LEU A 75 1.51 2.12 7.73
CA LEU A 75 2.11 3.16 6.91
C LEU A 75 1.60 4.53 7.32
N ASP A 76 2.43 5.55 7.10
CA ASP A 76 2.00 6.95 7.14
C ASP A 76 1.32 7.36 5.82
N ASN A 77 0.95 8.64 5.69
CA ASN A 77 0.26 9.16 4.51
C ASN A 77 1.16 9.28 3.26
N THR A 78 2.46 9.03 3.39
CA THR A 78 3.44 8.99 2.30
C THR A 78 3.77 7.56 1.85
N GLY A 79 3.22 6.56 2.53
CA GLY A 79 3.54 5.15 2.29
C GLY A 79 4.78 4.66 3.04
N SER A 80 5.38 5.47 3.93
CA SER A 80 6.53 5.06 4.74
C SER A 80 6.10 4.17 5.90
N ILE A 81 6.88 3.14 6.21
CA ILE A 81 6.60 2.22 7.33
C ILE A 81 6.76 2.96 8.67
N VAL A 82 5.68 3.00 9.45
CA VAL A 82 5.67 3.51 10.83
C VAL A 82 6.05 2.38 11.79
N TRP A 83 5.44 1.20 11.60
CA TRP A 83 5.78 -0.01 12.33
C TRP A 83 5.29 -1.26 11.58
N THR A 84 5.95 -2.38 11.87
CA THR A 84 5.57 -3.71 11.41
C THR A 84 5.44 -4.63 12.62
N LYS A 85 4.40 -5.44 12.66
CA LYS A 85 4.18 -6.47 13.68
C LYS A 85 4.03 -7.82 13.01
N ASN A 86 4.79 -8.78 13.50
CA ASN A 86 4.60 -10.18 13.19
C ASN A 86 3.74 -10.80 14.32
N ILE A 87 2.68 -11.52 13.94
CA ILE A 87 1.72 -12.18 14.83
C ILE A 87 1.60 -13.64 14.38
N GLY A 88 2.08 -14.56 15.22
CA GLY A 88 2.07 -15.98 14.90
C GLY A 88 2.87 -16.80 15.91
N GLY A 89 3.13 -18.05 15.54
CA GLY A 89 3.87 -19.03 16.30
C GLY A 89 4.69 -19.95 15.39
N SER A 90 4.81 -21.22 15.76
CA SER A 90 5.59 -22.17 14.97
C SER A 90 4.84 -22.75 13.77
N ASP A 91 3.52 -22.58 13.73
CA ASP A 91 2.64 -23.16 12.70
C ASP A 91 2.37 -22.14 11.59
N LEU A 92 1.34 -22.37 10.78
CA LEU A 92 0.93 -21.47 9.70
C LEU A 92 -0.20 -20.58 10.21
N GLU A 93 0.05 -19.27 10.18
CA GLU A 93 -0.91 -18.23 10.48
C GLU A 93 -1.09 -17.28 9.29
N GLU A 94 -2.36 -17.04 8.93
CA GLU A 94 -2.71 -16.16 7.84
C GLU A 94 -3.74 -15.12 8.27
N GLY A 95 -3.56 -13.89 7.78
CA GLY A 95 -4.42 -12.74 8.07
C GLY A 95 -4.86 -12.10 6.77
N TYR A 96 -6.14 -12.22 6.44
CA TYR A 96 -6.68 -11.85 5.14
C TYR A 96 -7.40 -10.52 5.13
N ASN A 97 -7.88 -10.07 6.28
CA ASN A 97 -8.56 -8.79 6.41
C ASN A 97 -8.10 -8.04 7.66
N VAL A 98 -8.15 -6.72 7.61
CA VAL A 98 -7.88 -5.86 8.77
C VAL A 98 -8.87 -4.72 8.80
N HIS A 99 -9.38 -4.42 10.00
CA HIS A 99 -10.23 -3.27 10.26
C HIS A 99 -9.76 -2.47 11.47
N GLN A 100 -9.61 -1.15 11.34
CA GLN A 100 -9.29 -0.31 12.48
C GLN A 100 -10.52 -0.13 13.37
N THR A 101 -10.40 -0.47 14.65
CA THR A 101 -11.47 -0.29 15.63
C THR A 101 -11.53 1.16 16.13
N VAL A 102 -12.71 1.57 16.61
CA VAL A 102 -12.96 2.94 17.10
C VAL A 102 -12.09 3.38 18.28
N ASP A 103 -11.55 2.44 19.04
CA ASP A 103 -10.59 2.68 20.13
C ASP A 103 -9.12 2.74 19.65
N GLY A 104 -8.88 2.65 18.33
CA GLY A 104 -7.57 2.71 17.71
C GLY A 104 -6.85 1.36 17.61
N GLY A 105 -7.49 0.27 18.03
CA GLY A 105 -7.01 -1.09 17.79
C GLY A 105 -7.21 -1.55 16.35
N TYR A 106 -6.87 -2.83 16.10
CA TYR A 106 -7.03 -3.48 14.81
C TYR A 106 -7.61 -4.88 15.02
N LEU A 107 -8.65 -5.20 14.25
CA LEU A 107 -9.22 -6.54 14.16
C LEU A 107 -8.68 -7.21 12.90
N ILE A 108 -8.20 -8.44 13.02
CA ILE A 108 -7.66 -9.25 11.92
C ILE A 108 -8.48 -10.54 11.80
N THR A 109 -8.77 -10.96 10.57
CA THR A 109 -9.46 -12.24 10.28
C THR A 109 -8.78 -13.00 9.16
#